data_AF-U2ETN9-F1
#
_entry.id   AF-U2ETN9-F1
#
_cell.length_a   1.000
_cell.length_b   1.000
_cell.length_c   1.000
_cell.angle_alpha   90.00
_cell.angle_beta   90.00
_cell.angle_gamma   90.00
#
_symmetry.space_group_name_H-M   'P 1'
#
loop_
_entity.id
_entity.type
_entity.pdbx_description
1 polymer ?
#
loop_
_entity_poly.entity_id
_entity_poly.type
_entity_poly.pdbx_seq_one_letter_code
_entity_poly.pdbx_strand_id
1 'polypeptide(L)'
;MKKNTTPKKLLDAINNKKLSVIGGKIYSVDMVRNYPPDQFVEELEFLCESGCFSEMIDIKYEVAVGHVLLDIGRMCAKDIYALMQLDIADGVTSQEIKELLLYTDY
;
A
#
# COMPACT_ATOMS: atom_id res chain seq x y z
N MET A 1 -9.82 -0.24 -11.86
CA MET A 1 -10.28 -1.40 -11.03
C MET A 1 -9.17 -1.73 -10.07
N LYS A 2 -9.48 -1.69 -8.76
CA LYS A 2 -8.51 -2.00 -7.71
C LYS A 2 -8.13 -3.48 -7.74
N LYS A 3 -6.86 -3.77 -7.53
CA LYS A 3 -6.30 -5.13 -7.46
C LYS A 3 -5.70 -5.39 -6.09
N ASN A 4 -5.62 -6.65 -5.70
CA ASN A 4 -5.02 -7.05 -4.44
C ASN A 4 -3.48 -7.01 -4.52
N THR A 5 -2.84 -6.66 -3.41
CA THR A 5 -1.40 -6.78 -3.20
C THR A 5 -1.12 -7.22 -1.75
N THR A 6 0.15 -7.38 -1.38
CA THR A 6 0.58 -7.80 -0.04
C THR A 6 1.53 -6.78 0.57
N PRO A 7 1.66 -6.72 1.92
CA PRO A 7 2.65 -5.88 2.58
C PRO A 7 4.06 -6.08 2.03
N LYS A 8 4.46 -7.34 1.82
CA LYS A 8 5.78 -7.68 1.30
C LYS A 8 6.05 -7.09 -0.08
N LYS A 9 5.12 -7.24 -1.03
CA LYS A 9 5.26 -6.68 -2.39
C LYS A 9 5.40 -5.16 -2.38
N LEU A 10 4.64 -4.49 -1.49
CA LEU A 10 4.74 -3.04 -1.32
C LEU A 10 6.07 -2.62 -0.72
N LEU A 11 6.49 -3.27 0.37
CA LEU A 11 7.75 -2.98 1.03
C LEU A 11 8.95 -3.22 0.09
N ASP A 12 8.93 -4.30 -0.69
CA ASP A 12 9.95 -4.58 -1.69
C ASP A 12 10.01 -3.46 -2.75
N ALA A 13 8.86 -2.97 -3.24
CA ALA A 13 8.83 -1.88 -4.21
C ALA A 13 9.37 -0.56 -3.64
N ILE A 14 9.11 -0.28 -2.37
CA ILE A 14 9.62 0.90 -1.64
C ILE A 14 11.14 0.77 -1.45
N ASN A 15 11.62 -0.37 -0.93
CA ASN A 15 13.05 -0.62 -0.69
C ASN A 15 13.88 -0.61 -1.97
N ASN A 16 13.31 -1.07 -3.08
CA ASN A 16 13.92 -0.99 -4.41
C ASN A 16 13.78 0.40 -5.09
N LYS A 17 13.29 1.41 -4.36
CA LYS A 17 13.10 2.79 -4.83
C LYS A 17 12.25 2.89 -6.10
N LYS A 18 11.34 1.94 -6.29
CA LYS A 18 10.36 1.97 -7.39
C LYS A 18 9.14 2.80 -7.01
N LEU A 19 8.84 2.86 -5.71
CA LEU A 19 7.79 3.68 -5.12
C LEU A 19 8.35 4.51 -3.97
N SER A 20 7.80 5.70 -3.76
CA SER A 20 8.03 6.52 -2.57
C SER A 20 6.70 6.92 -1.94
N VAL A 21 6.59 6.80 -0.62
CA VAL A 21 5.36 7.11 0.10
C VAL A 21 5.23 8.62 0.25
N ILE A 22 4.12 9.19 -0.22
CA ILE A 22 3.81 10.64 -0.08
C ILE A 22 3.03 10.89 1.21
N GLY A 23 2.28 9.89 1.64
CA GLY A 23 1.46 9.90 2.84
C GLY A 23 0.03 9.50 2.53
N GLY A 24 -0.85 9.71 3.50
CA GLY A 24 -2.25 9.36 3.31
C GLY A 24 -3.14 9.86 4.42
N LYS A 25 -4.33 9.26 4.51
CA LYS A 25 -5.31 9.56 5.54
C LYS A 25 -5.88 8.28 6.11
N ILE A 26 -6.08 8.27 7.41
CA ILE A 26 -6.87 7.27 8.12
C ILE A 26 -8.25 7.85 8.36
N TYR A 27 -9.25 7.06 8.03
CA TYR A 27 -10.66 7.35 8.22
C TYR A 27 -11.19 6.41 9.29
N SER A 28 -12.03 6.96 10.15
CA SER A 28 -12.81 6.24 11.16
C SER A 28 -14.14 6.95 11.31
N VAL A 29 -15.08 6.36 12.07
CA VAL A 29 -16.42 6.93 12.29
C VAL A 29 -16.34 8.36 12.81
N ASP A 30 -15.41 8.64 13.72
CA ASP A 30 -15.37 9.90 14.46
C ASP A 30 -14.31 10.89 13.93
N MET A 31 -13.32 10.41 13.16
CA MET A 31 -12.21 11.26 12.74
C MET A 31 -11.56 10.86 11.42
N VAL A 32 -11.02 11.88 10.75
CA VAL A 32 -10.06 11.76 9.65
C VAL A 32 -8.75 12.38 10.09
N ARG A 33 -7.65 11.62 10.01
CA ARG A 33 -6.31 12.11 10.36
C ARG A 33 -5.31 11.85 9.24
N ASN A 34 -4.32 12.72 9.14
CA ASN A 34 -3.18 12.48 8.25
C ASN A 34 -2.38 11.27 8.74
N TYR A 35 -1.83 10.52 7.80
CA TYR A 35 -1.00 9.36 8.05
C TYR A 35 0.38 9.62 7.44
N PRO A 36 1.41 9.83 8.28
CA PRO A 36 2.76 10.16 7.82
C PRO A 36 3.40 9.04 6.98
N PRO A 37 4.23 9.39 5.99
CA PRO A 37 4.97 8.41 5.19
C PRO A 37 5.82 7.45 6.02
N ASP A 38 6.64 7.98 6.93
CA ASP A 38 7.60 7.18 7.70
C ASP A 38 6.88 6.17 8.59
N GLN A 39 5.81 6.59 9.24
CA GLN A 39 4.97 5.71 10.06
C GLN A 39 4.37 4.56 9.24
N PHE A 40 3.94 4.82 8.00
CA PHE A 40 3.41 3.77 7.13
C PHE A 40 4.48 2.76 6.72
N VAL A 41 5.72 3.22 6.47
CA VAL A 41 6.84 2.33 6.13
C VAL A 41 7.21 1.45 7.34
N GLU A 42 7.36 2.04 8.53
CA GLU A 42 7.65 1.29 9.77
C GLU A 42 6.59 0.21 10.06
N GLU A 43 5.31 0.53 9.86
CA GLU A 43 4.22 -0.43 10.05
C GLU A 43 4.23 -1.53 8.99
N LEU A 44 4.58 -1.23 7.72
CA LEU A 44 4.78 -2.26 6.69
C LEU A 44 5.95 -3.19 7.02
N GLU A 45 7.06 -2.65 7.53
CA GLU A 45 8.21 -3.43 7.99
C GLU A 45 7.79 -4.38 9.12
N PHE A 46 7.08 -3.87 10.13
CA PHE A 46 6.56 -4.68 11.23
C PHE A 46 5.64 -5.82 10.74
N LEU A 47 4.73 -5.56 9.80
CA LEU A 47 3.86 -6.59 9.22
C LEU A 47 4.66 -7.66 8.47
N CYS A 48 5.75 -7.27 7.82
CA CYS A 48 6.62 -8.21 7.11
C CYS A 48 7.45 -9.06 8.07
N GLU A 49 7.97 -8.46 9.15
CA GLU A 49 8.76 -9.14 10.19
C GLU A 49 7.94 -10.13 11.02
N SER A 50 6.64 -9.87 11.23
CA SER A 50 5.77 -10.77 12.00
C SER A 50 5.56 -12.15 11.35
N GLY A 51 5.92 -12.30 10.07
CA GLY A 51 5.82 -13.53 9.28
C GLY A 51 4.40 -13.95 8.90
N CYS A 52 3.40 -13.72 9.76
CA CYS A 52 2.00 -14.08 9.51
C CYS A 52 1.23 -13.06 8.67
N PHE A 53 1.66 -11.79 8.66
CA PHE A 53 0.97 -10.72 7.95
C PHE A 53 1.66 -10.29 6.65
N SER A 54 2.88 -10.77 6.38
CA SER A 54 3.66 -10.39 5.20
C SER A 54 2.94 -10.65 3.87
N GLU A 55 2.09 -11.68 3.81
CA GLU A 55 1.30 -12.09 2.65
C GLU A 55 -0.21 -11.82 2.81
N MET A 56 -0.64 -11.03 3.81
CA MET A 56 -2.06 -10.72 3.99
C MET A 56 -2.61 -9.89 2.82
N ILE A 57 -3.89 -10.08 2.50
CA ILE A 57 -4.53 -9.53 1.30
C ILE A 57 -5.59 -8.47 1.67
N ASP A 58 -5.27 -7.60 2.62
CA ASP A 58 -6.14 -6.47 3.04
C ASP A 58 -5.73 -5.14 2.38
N ILE A 59 -4.79 -5.18 1.43
CA ILE A 59 -4.34 -4.00 0.69
C ILE A 59 -4.77 -4.13 -0.76
N LYS A 60 -5.54 -3.13 -1.21
CA LYS A 60 -5.91 -2.97 -2.61
C LYS A 60 -5.20 -1.77 -3.19
N TYR A 61 -4.74 -1.88 -4.43
CA TYR A 61 -4.06 -0.80 -5.13
C TYR A 61 -4.73 -0.47 -6.47
N GLU A 62 -4.54 0.77 -6.91
CA GLU A 62 -4.82 1.24 -8.25
C GLU A 62 -3.65 2.08 -8.74
N VAL A 63 -3.20 1.83 -9.98
CA VAL A 63 -2.12 2.59 -10.60
C VAL A 63 -2.74 3.69 -11.45
N ALA A 64 -2.50 4.93 -11.03
CA ALA A 64 -2.85 6.15 -11.75
C ALA A 64 -1.63 6.68 -12.52
N VAL A 65 -1.80 7.76 -13.27
CA VAL A 65 -0.69 8.42 -13.98
C VAL A 65 0.29 8.97 -12.94
N GLY A 66 1.50 8.41 -12.89
CA GLY A 66 2.58 8.84 -11.97
C GLY A 66 2.44 8.38 -10.51
N HIS A 67 1.31 7.77 -10.14
CA HIS A 67 1.02 7.47 -8.73
C HIS A 67 0.41 6.08 -8.54
N VAL A 68 0.54 5.55 -7.32
CA VAL A 68 -0.21 4.40 -6.81
C VAL A 68 -1.10 4.86 -5.67
N LEU A 69 -2.37 4.50 -5.73
CA LEU A 69 -3.34 4.71 -4.65
C LEU A 69 -3.58 3.38 -3.93
N LEU A 70 -3.43 3.37 -2.62
CA LEU A 70 -3.74 2.22 -1.77
C LEU A 70 -5.03 2.44 -1.00
N ASP A 71 -5.77 1.35 -0.81
CA ASP A 71 -6.97 1.26 0.00
C ASP A 71 -6.82 0.05 0.93
N ILE A 72 -6.76 0.32 2.23
CA ILE A 72 -6.31 -0.63 3.26
C ILE A 72 -7.36 -0.71 4.36
N GLY A 73 -7.66 -1.91 4.86
CA GLY A 73 -8.50 -2.06 6.06
C GLY A 73 -9.99 -2.09 5.80
N ARG A 74 -10.44 -2.00 4.54
CA ARG A 74 -11.88 -2.06 4.20
C ARG A 74 -12.53 -3.42 4.45
N MET A 75 -11.76 -4.45 4.80
CA MET A 75 -12.29 -5.72 5.29
C MET A 75 -12.55 -5.73 6.80
N CYS A 76 -12.22 -4.66 7.53
CA CYS A 76 -12.44 -4.55 8.97
C CYS A 76 -13.89 -4.16 9.30
N ALA A 77 -14.51 -4.82 10.28
CA ALA A 77 -15.88 -4.57 10.72
C ALA A 77 -16.11 -3.21 11.42
N LYS A 78 -15.05 -2.42 11.65
CA LYS A 78 -15.12 -1.16 12.43
C LYS A 78 -15.18 0.11 11.58
N ASP A 79 -15.35 0.00 10.27
CA ASP A 79 -15.32 1.13 9.31
C ASP A 79 -14.07 2.02 9.46
N ILE A 80 -12.94 1.40 9.84
CA ILE A 80 -11.63 2.06 9.89
C ILE A 80 -10.85 1.63 8.66
N TYR A 81 -10.41 2.59 7.85
CA TYR A 81 -9.63 2.31 6.65
C TYR A 81 -8.61 3.42 6.40
N ALA A 82 -7.54 3.08 5.66
CA ALA A 82 -6.54 4.04 5.22
C ALA A 82 -6.53 4.17 3.70
N LEU A 83 -6.35 5.41 3.23
CA LEU A 83 -6.05 5.71 1.84
C LEU A 83 -4.65 6.31 1.77
N MET A 84 -3.74 5.62 1.09
CA MET A 84 -2.35 6.06 0.93
C MET A 84 -2.07 6.42 -0.53
N GLN A 85 -1.15 7.36 -0.72
CA GLN A 85 -0.63 7.71 -2.04
C GLN A 85 0.89 7.52 -2.07
N LEU A 86 1.36 6.90 -3.15
CA LEU A 86 2.76 6.69 -3.45
C LEU A 86 3.08 7.27 -4.82
N ASP A 87 4.26 7.82 -4.97
CA ASP A 87 4.83 8.25 -6.24
C ASP A 87 5.55 7.08 -6.92
N ILE A 88 5.43 7.03 -8.25
CA ILE A 88 6.22 6.14 -9.09
C ILE A 88 7.53 6.86 -9.44
N ALA A 89 8.66 6.20 -9.21
CA ALA A 89 9.96 6.79 -9.51
C ALA A 89 10.15 7.08 -11.00
N ASP A 90 10.97 8.10 -11.31
CA ASP A 90 11.31 8.45 -12.68
C ASP A 90 11.89 7.26 -13.46
N GLY A 91 11.40 7.07 -14.68
CA GLY A 91 11.82 5.97 -15.54
C GLY A 91 11.19 4.61 -15.20
N VAL A 92 10.33 4.52 -14.17
CA VAL A 92 9.53 3.32 -13.88
C VAL A 92 8.15 3.47 -14.51
N THR A 93 7.72 2.44 -15.23
CA THR A 93 6.44 2.44 -15.93
C THR A 93 5.30 1.97 -15.02
N SER A 94 4.09 2.47 -15.27
CA SER A 94 2.89 1.98 -14.60
C SER A 94 2.64 0.48 -14.83
N GLN A 95 3.14 -0.09 -15.92
CA GLN A 95 3.00 -1.53 -16.21
C GLN A 95 3.93 -2.36 -15.31
N GLU A 96 5.20 -1.97 -15.16
CA GLU A 96 6.13 -2.61 -14.23
C GLU A 96 5.59 -2.60 -12.80
N ILE A 97 5.05 -1.46 -12.35
CA ILE A 97 4.42 -1.36 -11.02
C ILE A 97 3.22 -2.30 -10.90
N LYS A 98 2.38 -2.40 -11.94
CA LYS A 98 1.24 -3.33 -11.93
C LYS A 98 1.70 -4.77 -11.76
N GLU A 99 2.77 -5.18 -12.45
CA GLU A 99 3.32 -6.54 -12.39
C GLU A 99 3.97 -6.84 -11.04
N LEU A 100 4.77 -5.90 -10.52
CA LEU A 100 5.41 -6.01 -9.20
C LEU A 100 4.38 -6.21 -8.07
N LEU A 101 3.34 -5.36 -8.08
CA LEU A 101 2.34 -5.33 -7.01
C LEU A 101 1.24 -6.38 -7.17
N LEU A 102 1.10 -7.02 -8.34
CA LEU A 102 0.01 -7.96 -8.58
C LEU A 102 0.15 -9.16 -7.63
N TYR A 103 -0.89 -9.39 -6.82
CA TYR A 103 -1.11 -10.65 -6.15
C TYR A 103 -1.83 -11.63 -7.08
N THR A 104 -1.34 -12.86 -7.14
CA THR A 104 -1.95 -13.99 -7.85
C THR A 104 -2.06 -15.16 -6.89
N ASP A 105 -3.26 -15.67 -6.67
CA ASP A 105 -3.45 -16.95 -5.99
C ASP A 105 -2.70 -18.04 -6.78
N TYR A 106 -1.84 -18.80 -6.11
CA TYR A 106 -1.20 -20.00 -6.67
C TYR A 106 -2.07 -21.24 -6.40
#